data_AF-A0A445F095-F1
#
_entry.id   AF-A0A445F095-F1
#
_cell.length_a   1.000
_cell.length_b   1.000
_cell.length_c   1.000
_cell.angle_alpha   90.00
_cell.angle_beta   90.00
_cell.angle_gamma   90.00
#
_symmetry.space_group_name_H-M   'P 1'
#
loop_
_entity.id
_entity.type
_entity.pdbx_description
1 polymer ?
#
loop_
_entity_poly.entity_id
_entity_poly.type
_entity_poly.pdbx_seq_one_letter_code
_entity_poly.pdbx_strand_id
1 'polypeptide(L)'
;LGLVARGLLFFVVLVLTLQLQFGILLTRWSFPVLSPCLFSSSLVASAVQGVAILCKIMARTPDKIKSIDGSRETLKLAVRITDLWFVGTPNKSEQAEIVIVDSDGDEIYVVCKADQLKSWKADLKENSTYVMHNFKVRKNDGQFRVCEHQYKLVFIGVTVVGQSNLDDLPFKEFRFVEFSNIIYGNFEAGLLVDIIGVVDEVLFRHFLAYLNEIENDGPMVIILTHARIKEGQGSYPPSVSNLLKASQLLINEPVLEIQEFRERLSDLGIEVGLVLTPRGQGRSQLSGSS
;
A
#
# COMPACT_ATOMS: atom_id res chain seq x y z
N LEU A 1 -7.83 19.01 -20.94
CA LEU A 1 -6.99 18.92 -19.72
C LEU A 1 -5.77 19.86 -19.72
N GLY A 2 -5.11 20.14 -20.86
CA GLY A 2 -3.93 21.02 -20.90
C GLY A 2 -4.17 22.50 -20.53
N LEU A 3 -5.37 23.04 -20.78
CA LEU A 3 -5.70 24.44 -20.42
C LEU A 3 -5.95 24.64 -18.92
N VAL A 4 -6.52 23.64 -18.24
CA VAL A 4 -6.86 23.74 -16.80
C VAL A 4 -5.60 23.60 -15.95
N ALA A 5 -4.69 22.69 -16.31
CA ALA A 5 -3.39 22.57 -15.65
C ALA A 5 -2.50 23.80 -15.88
N ARG A 6 -2.50 24.36 -17.11
CA ARG A 6 -1.81 25.63 -17.39
C ARG A 6 -2.44 26.80 -16.66
N GLY A 7 -3.77 26.84 -16.52
CA GLY A 7 -4.49 27.84 -15.75
C GLY A 7 -4.18 27.78 -14.26
N LEU A 8 -4.11 26.59 -13.67
CA LEU A 8 -3.79 26.40 -12.26
C LEU A 8 -2.33 26.77 -11.95
N LEU A 9 -1.39 26.41 -12.83
CA LEU A 9 0.02 26.80 -12.70
C LEU A 9 0.18 28.33 -12.85
N PHE A 10 -0.51 28.94 -13.82
CA PHE A 10 -0.55 30.40 -13.96
C PHE A 10 -1.12 31.07 -12.70
N PHE A 11 -2.15 30.49 -12.10
CA PHE A 11 -2.80 31.03 -10.91
C PHE A 11 -1.89 30.94 -9.68
N VAL A 12 -1.19 29.81 -9.48
CA VAL A 12 -0.23 29.63 -8.38
C VAL A 12 0.97 30.56 -8.54
N VAL A 13 1.52 30.70 -9.75
CA VAL A 13 2.61 31.63 -10.04
C VAL A 13 2.16 33.08 -9.86
N LEU A 14 0.95 33.46 -10.30
CA LEU A 14 0.40 34.79 -10.11
C LEU A 14 0.21 35.12 -8.62
N VAL A 15 -0.30 34.17 -7.82
CA VAL A 15 -0.49 34.34 -6.37
C VAL A 15 0.85 34.47 -5.65
N LEU A 16 1.86 33.67 -5.97
CA LEU A 16 3.21 33.79 -5.40
C LEU A 16 3.91 35.10 -5.81
N THR A 17 3.71 35.54 -7.05
CA THR A 17 4.28 36.80 -7.56
C THR A 17 3.60 38.01 -6.92
N LEU A 18 2.29 37.97 -6.72
CA LEU A 18 1.54 39.00 -5.99
C LEU A 18 1.92 39.03 -4.50
N GLN A 19 2.12 37.88 -3.85
CA GLN A 19 2.57 37.82 -2.46
C GLN A 19 3.99 38.41 -2.29
N LEU A 20 4.92 38.15 -3.22
CA LEU A 20 6.23 38.79 -3.21
C LEU A 20 6.17 40.30 -3.51
N GLN A 21 5.36 40.73 -4.48
CA GLN A 21 5.21 42.15 -4.81
C GLN A 21 4.57 42.94 -3.66
N PHE A 22 3.53 42.40 -3.00
CA PHE A 22 2.92 43.03 -1.83
C PHE A 22 3.83 43.02 -0.59
N GLY A 23 4.63 41.96 -0.39
CA GLY A 23 5.62 41.89 0.69
C GLY A 23 6.78 42.89 0.53
N ILE A 24 7.23 43.12 -0.71
CA ILE A 24 8.28 44.10 -1.02
C ILE A 24 7.72 45.53 -0.98
N LEU A 25 6.46 45.75 -1.38
CA LEU A 25 5.81 47.07 -1.36
C LEU A 25 5.46 47.55 0.07
N LEU A 26 5.33 46.65 1.05
CA LEU A 26 5.02 47.01 2.45
C LEU A 26 6.24 47.43 3.29
N THR A 27 7.46 47.30 2.78
CA THR A 27 8.70 47.70 3.51
C THR A 27 9.27 49.05 3.07
N ARG A 28 8.64 49.74 2.12
CA ARG A 28 9.13 51.02 1.63
C ARG A 28 7.95 51.86 1.18
N TRP A 29 7.88 53.10 1.69
CA TRP A 29 6.99 54.21 1.33
C TRP A 29 5.79 54.48 2.26
N SER A 30 6.02 55.47 3.13
CA SER A 30 5.01 56.34 3.74
C SER A 30 4.21 57.08 2.65
N PHE A 31 2.90 57.24 2.90
CA PHE A 31 1.84 58.00 2.18
C PHE A 31 2.27 59.29 1.42
N PRO A 32 1.50 59.82 0.41
CA PRO A 32 0.02 59.89 0.41
C PRO A 32 -0.78 59.69 -0.91
N VAL A 33 -2.03 59.25 -0.72
CA VAL A 33 -3.30 59.55 -1.41
C VAL A 33 -3.32 59.76 -2.93
N LEU A 34 -3.96 58.83 -3.66
CA LEU A 34 -4.79 59.11 -4.85
C LEU A 34 -5.75 57.92 -5.14
N SER A 35 -7.02 58.29 -5.39
CA SER A 35 -8.27 57.59 -5.73
C SER A 35 -8.33 56.06 -5.95
N PRO A 36 -9.37 55.36 -5.43
CA PRO A 36 -9.56 53.93 -5.64
C PRO A 36 -10.27 53.64 -6.97
N CYS A 37 -9.53 53.07 -7.92
CA CYS A 37 -10.14 52.37 -9.04
C CYS A 37 -10.81 51.09 -8.50
N LEU A 38 -12.12 51.00 -8.72
CA LEU A 38 -12.99 49.88 -8.37
C LEU A 38 -12.54 48.61 -9.11
N PHE A 39 -11.60 47.85 -8.54
CA PHE A 39 -11.52 46.42 -8.80
C PHE A 39 -12.66 45.75 -8.04
N SER A 40 -13.50 44.99 -8.76
CA SER A 40 -14.66 44.31 -8.20
C SER A 40 -14.23 43.37 -7.06
N SER A 41 -14.47 43.83 -5.84
CA SER A 41 -14.13 43.15 -4.59
C SER A 41 -14.82 41.79 -4.44
N SER A 42 -15.86 41.50 -5.23
CA SER A 42 -16.65 40.27 -5.15
C SER A 42 -15.94 39.03 -5.66
N LEU A 43 -15.14 39.12 -6.73
CA LEU A 43 -14.39 37.96 -7.25
C LEU A 43 -13.20 37.60 -6.36
N VAL A 44 -12.50 38.62 -5.85
CA VAL A 44 -11.39 38.44 -4.92
C VAL A 44 -11.90 37.91 -3.58
N ALA A 45 -13.02 38.44 -3.06
CA ALA A 45 -13.63 37.95 -1.83
C ALA A 45 -14.14 36.51 -1.99
N SER A 46 -14.77 36.15 -3.11
CA SER A 46 -15.24 34.78 -3.37
C SER A 46 -14.08 33.78 -3.46
N ALA A 47 -12.97 34.16 -4.11
CA ALA A 47 -11.76 33.34 -4.17
C ALA A 47 -11.10 33.20 -2.79
N VAL A 48 -11.00 34.28 -2.02
CA VAL A 48 -10.46 34.25 -0.64
C VAL A 48 -11.35 33.42 0.29
N GLN A 49 -12.67 33.47 0.14
CA GLN A 49 -13.60 32.66 0.91
C GLN A 49 -13.52 31.18 0.53
N GLY A 50 -13.36 30.87 -0.76
CA GLY A 50 -13.13 29.51 -1.25
C GLY A 50 -11.82 28.92 -0.72
N VAL A 51 -10.74 29.70 -0.73
CA VAL A 51 -9.45 29.31 -0.14
C VAL A 51 -9.56 29.18 1.38
N ALA A 52 -10.26 30.07 2.08
CA ALA A 52 -10.47 29.98 3.53
C ALA A 52 -11.32 28.77 3.96
N ILE A 53 -12.31 28.37 3.14
CA ILE A 53 -13.08 27.14 3.35
C ILE A 53 -12.19 25.92 3.11
N LEU A 54 -11.37 25.91 2.04
CA LEU A 54 -10.35 24.89 1.83
C LEU A 54 -9.36 24.82 3.00
N CYS A 55 -8.85 25.96 3.50
CA CYS A 55 -7.95 26.04 4.65
C CYS A 55 -8.63 25.58 5.95
N LYS A 56 -9.92 25.85 6.17
CA LYS A 56 -10.69 25.32 7.32
C LYS A 56 -10.91 23.81 7.23
N ILE A 57 -11.05 23.25 6.03
CA ILE A 57 -11.08 21.80 5.79
C ILE A 57 -9.67 21.20 5.99
N MET A 58 -8.62 21.93 5.60
CA MET A 58 -7.22 21.60 5.90
C MET A 58 -6.90 21.67 7.40
N ALA A 59 -7.62 22.49 8.19
CA ALA A 59 -7.43 22.66 9.62
C ALA A 59 -8.08 21.57 10.52
N ARG A 60 -8.88 20.66 9.96
CA ARG A 60 -9.37 19.50 10.72
C ARG A 60 -8.23 18.50 10.93
N THR A 61 -8.02 18.08 12.17
CA THR A 61 -7.12 16.97 12.50
C THR A 61 -7.53 15.74 11.69
N PRO A 62 -6.59 15.01 11.06
CA PRO A 62 -6.90 13.74 10.42
C PRO A 62 -7.55 12.77 11.41
N ASP A 63 -8.56 12.05 10.94
CA ASP A 63 -9.19 10.96 11.64
C ASP A 63 -8.26 9.74 11.65
N LYS A 64 -8.39 8.91 12.70
CA LYS A 64 -7.63 7.66 12.85
C LYS A 64 -8.38 6.50 12.22
N ILE A 65 -7.65 5.59 11.58
CA ILE A 65 -8.26 4.44 10.89
C ILE A 65 -9.08 3.59 11.84
N LYS A 66 -8.54 3.28 13.02
CA LYS A 66 -9.21 2.49 14.06
C LYS A 66 -10.54 3.07 14.55
N SER A 67 -10.74 4.37 14.39
CA SER A 67 -11.99 5.05 14.79
C SER A 67 -13.11 4.96 13.75
N ILE A 68 -12.85 4.36 12.59
CA ILE A 68 -13.82 4.27 11.50
C ILE A 68 -14.84 3.17 11.79
N ASP A 69 -16.05 3.59 12.17
CA ASP A 69 -17.18 2.71 12.51
C ASP A 69 -18.34 2.79 11.50
N GLY A 70 -18.20 3.61 10.45
CA GLY A 70 -19.23 3.84 9.45
C GLY A 70 -20.34 4.82 9.84
N SER A 71 -20.30 5.42 11.03
CA SER A 71 -21.27 6.44 11.46
C SER A 71 -21.01 7.82 10.85
N ARG A 72 -19.75 8.10 10.47
CA ARG A 72 -19.29 9.41 10.00
C ARG A 72 -19.38 9.50 8.48
N GLU A 73 -20.02 10.55 7.99
CA GLU A 73 -20.22 10.78 6.54
C GLU A 73 -18.99 11.40 5.86
N THR A 74 -18.15 12.13 6.60
CA THR A 74 -16.94 12.78 6.09
C THR A 74 -15.73 12.36 6.91
N LEU A 75 -14.81 11.65 6.28
CA LEU A 75 -13.52 11.26 6.84
C LEU A 75 -12.42 12.07 6.17
N LYS A 76 -11.40 12.43 6.94
CA LYS A 76 -10.14 12.98 6.48
C LYS A 76 -9.01 12.12 7.01
N LEU A 77 -8.22 11.50 6.15
CA LEU A 77 -7.16 10.58 6.52
C LEU A 77 -5.82 11.10 6.03
N ALA A 78 -4.78 10.98 6.84
CA ALA A 78 -3.39 11.24 6.47
C ALA A 78 -2.66 9.90 6.50
N VAL A 79 -2.30 9.39 5.32
CA VAL A 79 -1.98 7.96 5.14
C VAL A 79 -0.87 7.73 4.12
N ARG A 80 -0.22 6.57 4.22
CA ARG A 80 0.69 6.03 3.20
C ARG A 80 -0.01 4.88 2.48
N ILE A 81 0.18 4.79 1.16
CA ILE A 81 -0.25 3.62 0.39
C ILE A 81 0.83 2.54 0.55
N THR A 82 0.49 1.41 1.18
CA THR A 82 1.42 0.27 1.36
C THR A 82 1.35 -0.68 0.18
N ASP A 83 0.14 -0.95 -0.33
CA ASP A 83 -0.08 -1.83 -1.48
C ASP A 83 -1.10 -1.23 -2.44
N LEU A 84 -0.86 -1.39 -3.75
CA LEU A 84 -1.72 -0.92 -4.83
C LEU A 84 -1.70 -1.91 -6.01
N TRP A 85 -2.85 -2.51 -6.30
CA TRP A 85 -2.97 -3.42 -7.44
C TRP A 85 -4.25 -3.19 -8.24
N PHE A 86 -4.24 -3.67 -9.48
CA PHE A 86 -5.34 -3.46 -10.43
C PHE A 86 -6.05 -4.77 -10.75
N VAL A 87 -7.35 -4.81 -10.46
CA VAL A 87 -8.21 -5.97 -10.68
C VAL A 87 -9.18 -5.70 -11.83
N GLY A 88 -9.26 -6.66 -12.76
CA GLY A 88 -10.26 -6.64 -13.82
C GLY A 88 -11.61 -7.09 -13.27
N THR A 89 -12.66 -6.32 -13.55
CA THR A 89 -14.03 -6.64 -13.16
C THR A 89 -14.77 -7.35 -14.30
N PRO A 90 -15.87 -8.07 -14.02
CA PRO A 90 -16.69 -8.72 -15.06
C PRO A 90 -17.20 -7.76 -16.15
N ASN A 91 -17.30 -6.47 -15.83
CA ASN A 91 -17.75 -5.43 -16.74
C ASN A 91 -16.65 -4.98 -17.72
N LYS A 92 -15.56 -5.74 -17.86
CA LYS A 92 -14.37 -5.38 -18.66
C LYS A 92 -13.75 -4.05 -18.26
N SER A 93 -14.01 -3.60 -17.04
CA SER A 93 -13.42 -2.40 -16.46
C SER A 93 -12.39 -2.79 -15.40
N GLU A 94 -11.47 -1.89 -15.12
CA GLU A 94 -10.44 -2.07 -14.10
C GLU A 94 -10.81 -1.29 -12.85
N GLN A 95 -10.56 -1.87 -11.68
CA GLN A 95 -10.60 -1.18 -10.39
C GLN A 95 -9.23 -1.26 -9.74
N ALA A 96 -8.84 -0.22 -9.00
CA ALA A 96 -7.69 -0.27 -8.13
C ALA A 96 -8.13 -0.67 -6.73
N GLU A 97 -7.33 -1.56 -6.15
CA GLU A 97 -7.45 -2.06 -4.79
C GLU A 97 -6.19 -1.59 -4.06
N ILE A 98 -6.38 -1.01 -2.88
CA ILE A 98 -5.35 -0.24 -2.18
C ILE A 98 -5.39 -0.60 -0.70
N VAL A 99 -4.23 -0.75 -0.08
CA VAL A 99 -4.08 -0.77 1.38
C VAL A 99 -3.43 0.54 1.78
N ILE A 100 -4.01 1.19 2.78
CA ILE A 100 -3.47 2.43 3.36
C ILE A 100 -3.25 2.26 4.85
N VAL A 101 -2.20 2.90 5.35
CA VAL A 101 -1.81 2.89 6.76
C VAL A 101 -1.76 4.32 7.32
N ASP A 102 -2.21 4.51 8.55
CA ASP A 102 -2.12 5.79 9.27
C ASP A 102 -0.87 5.86 10.16
N SER A 103 -0.74 6.92 10.97
CA SER A 103 0.42 7.12 11.83
C SER A 103 0.54 6.10 12.97
N ASP A 104 -0.53 5.39 13.29
CA ASP A 104 -0.56 4.44 14.41
C ASP A 104 -0.28 3.01 13.92
N GLY A 105 -0.06 2.83 12.61
CA GLY A 105 0.15 1.52 11.98
C GLY A 105 -1.16 0.79 11.67
N ASP A 106 -2.32 1.41 11.91
CA ASP A 106 -3.61 0.78 11.60
C ASP A 106 -3.85 0.79 10.08
N GLU A 107 -4.15 -0.37 9.51
CA GLU A 107 -4.39 -0.52 8.08
C GLU A 107 -5.89 -0.57 7.75
N ILE A 108 -6.26 0.00 6.61
CA ILE A 108 -7.60 -0.15 6.04
C ILE A 108 -7.58 -0.39 4.54
N TYR A 109 -8.49 -1.25 4.11
CA TYR A 109 -8.66 -1.59 2.71
C TYR A 109 -9.49 -0.53 1.97
N VAL A 110 -9.06 -0.15 0.77
CA VAL A 110 -9.68 0.90 -0.04
C VAL A 110 -9.87 0.44 -1.49
N VAL A 111 -11.03 0.76 -2.05
CA VAL A 111 -11.39 0.40 -3.43
C VAL A 111 -11.66 1.65 -4.25
N CYS A 112 -10.92 1.79 -5.35
CA CYS A 112 -11.15 2.81 -6.37
C CYS A 112 -11.74 2.16 -7.62
N LYS A 113 -13.06 2.33 -7.79
CA LYS A 113 -13.81 1.77 -8.92
C LYS A 113 -13.47 2.47 -10.23
N ALA A 114 -13.80 1.82 -11.34
CA ALA A 114 -13.47 2.26 -12.70
C ALA A 114 -13.90 3.70 -13.05
N ASP A 115 -15.01 4.18 -12.47
CA ASP A 115 -15.52 5.54 -12.66
C ASP A 115 -14.57 6.60 -12.08
N GLN A 116 -14.01 6.33 -10.90
CA GLN A 116 -13.05 7.21 -10.22
C GLN A 116 -11.60 6.94 -10.63
N LEU A 117 -11.30 5.72 -11.06
CA LEU A 117 -9.95 5.30 -11.38
C LEU A 117 -9.33 6.13 -12.51
N LYS A 118 -10.13 6.55 -13.50
CA LYS A 118 -9.66 7.40 -14.60
C LYS A 118 -9.03 8.70 -14.11
N SER A 119 -9.55 9.26 -13.03
CA SER A 119 -9.08 10.53 -12.47
C SER A 119 -7.80 10.35 -11.66
N TRP A 120 -7.67 9.23 -10.94
CA TRP A 120 -6.63 9.05 -9.92
C TRP A 120 -5.51 8.08 -10.29
N LYS A 121 -5.65 7.31 -11.39
CA LYS A 121 -4.69 6.25 -11.75
C LYS A 121 -3.24 6.71 -11.88
N ALA A 122 -3.00 7.94 -12.34
CA ALA A 122 -1.65 8.48 -12.49
C ALA A 122 -1.07 9.02 -11.17
N ASP A 123 -1.93 9.38 -10.22
CA ASP A 123 -1.56 10.04 -8.97
C ASP A 123 -1.31 9.04 -7.84
N LEU A 124 -2.01 7.90 -7.86
CA LEU A 124 -1.86 6.82 -6.87
C LEU A 124 -0.59 6.02 -7.11
N LYS A 125 0.28 5.97 -6.10
CA LYS A 125 1.56 5.26 -6.15
C LYS A 125 1.81 4.55 -4.82
N GLU A 126 2.34 3.34 -4.89
CA GLU A 126 2.84 2.61 -3.71
C GLU A 126 3.94 3.41 -3.00
N ASN A 127 4.03 3.23 -1.69
CA ASN A 127 4.97 3.88 -0.78
C ASN A 127 4.89 5.42 -0.75
N SER A 128 3.89 6.02 -1.40
CA SER A 128 3.66 7.47 -1.40
C SER A 128 2.62 7.86 -0.34
N THR A 129 2.72 9.10 0.14
CA THR A 129 1.87 9.63 1.22
C THR A 129 0.86 10.65 0.73
N TYR A 130 -0.32 10.62 1.33
CA TYR A 130 -1.48 11.37 0.87
C TYR A 130 -2.32 11.85 2.05
N VAL A 131 -2.95 13.00 1.86
CA VAL A 131 -4.13 13.40 2.63
C VAL A 131 -5.36 13.18 1.75
N MET A 132 -6.23 12.29 2.20
CA MET A 132 -7.40 11.87 1.45
C MET A 132 -8.69 12.18 2.20
N HIS A 133 -9.75 12.51 1.46
CA HIS A 133 -11.01 12.98 2.04
C HIS A 133 -12.22 12.40 1.32
N ASN A 134 -13.35 12.38 2.02
CA ASN A 134 -14.68 12.05 1.47
C ASN A 134 -14.74 10.64 0.87
N PHE A 135 -14.78 9.65 1.75
CA PHE A 135 -14.93 8.25 1.37
C PHE A 135 -16.32 7.74 1.67
N LYS A 136 -16.72 6.71 0.93
CA LYS A 136 -17.85 5.89 1.33
C LYS A 136 -17.37 4.71 2.16
N VAL A 137 -17.76 4.68 3.44
CA VAL A 137 -17.48 3.55 4.32
C VAL A 137 -18.42 2.39 4.00
N ARG A 138 -17.88 1.19 3.87
CA ARG A 138 -18.61 -0.06 3.64
C ARG A 138 -18.09 -1.14 4.57
N LYS A 139 -18.90 -2.14 4.88
CA LYS A 139 -18.41 -3.32 5.61
C LYS A 139 -17.38 -4.06 4.77
N ASN A 140 -16.36 -4.58 5.43
CA ASN A 140 -15.36 -5.45 4.87
C ASN A 140 -15.79 -6.90 5.08
N ASP A 141 -16.84 -7.31 4.39
CA ASP A 141 -17.50 -8.62 4.47
C ASP A 141 -17.19 -9.49 3.24
N GLY A 142 -16.06 -9.23 2.59
CA GLY A 142 -15.60 -10.04 1.46
C GLY A 142 -15.21 -11.45 1.89
N GLN A 143 -15.33 -12.41 0.96
CA GLN A 143 -14.85 -13.79 1.18
C GLN A 143 -13.36 -13.83 1.54
N PHE A 144 -12.58 -12.94 0.93
CA PHE A 144 -11.18 -12.74 1.23
C PHE A 144 -10.94 -11.29 1.64
N ARG A 145 -10.29 -11.10 2.78
CA ARG A 145 -10.00 -9.79 3.36
C ARG A 145 -8.50 -9.60 3.44
N VAL A 146 -8.05 -8.46 2.94
CA VAL A 146 -6.64 -8.07 2.98
C VAL A 146 -6.27 -7.56 4.37
N CYS A 147 -7.12 -6.71 4.96
CA CYS A 147 -6.94 -6.15 6.30
C CYS A 147 -8.01 -6.69 7.27
N GLU A 148 -7.67 -6.74 8.56
CA GLU A 148 -8.56 -7.15 9.65
C GLU A 148 -9.67 -6.14 9.93
N HIS A 149 -9.48 -4.88 9.53
CA HIS A 149 -10.43 -3.82 9.76
C HIS A 149 -11.84 -4.19 9.27
N GLN A 150 -12.85 -4.01 10.13
CA GLN A 150 -14.25 -4.41 9.88
C GLN A 150 -14.91 -3.64 8.72
N TYR A 151 -14.34 -2.49 8.37
CA TYR A 151 -14.79 -1.62 7.31
C TYR A 151 -13.72 -1.44 6.24
N LYS A 152 -14.17 -1.12 5.02
CA LYS A 152 -13.36 -0.71 3.88
C LYS A 152 -13.87 0.61 3.34
N LEU A 153 -13.00 1.36 2.69
CA LEU A 153 -13.32 2.63 2.07
C LEU A 153 -13.53 2.47 0.56
N VAL A 154 -14.44 3.25 0.00
CA VAL A 154 -14.69 3.27 -1.43
C VAL A 154 -14.62 4.71 -1.92
N PHE A 155 -13.84 4.94 -2.98
CA PHE A 155 -13.77 6.24 -3.63
C PHE A 155 -15.14 6.58 -4.24
N ILE A 156 -15.52 7.85 -4.13
CA ILE A 156 -16.74 8.44 -4.69
C ILE A 156 -16.38 9.66 -5.54
N GLY A 157 -17.32 10.18 -6.32
CA GLY A 157 -17.09 11.32 -7.22
C GLY A 157 -16.60 12.61 -6.54
N VAL A 158 -16.72 12.71 -5.22
CA VAL A 158 -16.28 13.86 -4.40
C VAL A 158 -15.08 13.53 -3.52
N THR A 159 -14.45 12.36 -3.71
CA THR A 159 -13.21 12.00 -3.03
C THR A 159 -12.10 12.92 -3.50
N VAL A 160 -11.32 13.43 -2.54
CA VAL A 160 -10.15 14.28 -2.81
C VAL A 160 -8.93 13.52 -2.37
N VAL A 161 -7.94 13.38 -3.26
CA VAL A 161 -6.64 12.78 -2.98
C VAL A 161 -5.60 13.86 -3.24
N GLY A 162 -4.96 14.34 -2.16
CA GLY A 162 -3.83 15.26 -2.25
C GLY A 162 -2.56 14.56 -1.82
N GLN A 163 -1.58 14.44 -2.71
CA GLN A 163 -0.25 13.98 -2.32
C GLN A 163 0.33 14.97 -1.30
N SER A 164 0.98 14.46 -0.26
CA SER A 164 1.53 15.28 0.84
C SER A 164 2.72 14.55 1.43
N ASN A 165 3.81 15.25 1.74
CA ASN A 165 4.98 14.64 2.35
C ASN A 165 4.71 14.41 3.84
N LEU A 166 4.51 13.15 4.21
CA LEU A 166 4.22 12.71 5.57
C LEU A 166 5.24 11.62 5.94
N ASP A 167 6.49 12.04 6.15
CA ASP A 167 7.62 11.13 6.32
C ASP A 167 7.48 10.27 7.58
N ASP A 168 6.80 10.80 8.61
CA ASP A 168 6.54 10.14 9.90
C ASP A 168 5.62 8.91 9.81
N LEU A 169 4.92 8.70 8.69
CA LEU A 169 4.08 7.53 8.54
C LEU A 169 4.92 6.25 8.45
N PRO A 170 4.43 5.12 8.99
CA PRO A 170 5.14 3.84 8.91
C PRO A 170 5.14 3.31 7.47
N PHE A 171 6.15 2.50 7.14
CA PHE A 171 6.15 1.69 5.92
C PHE A 171 5.32 0.42 6.14
N LYS A 172 5.16 -0.37 5.08
CA LYS A 172 4.48 -1.66 5.17
C LYS A 172 5.18 -2.55 6.19
N GLU A 173 4.42 -3.07 7.15
CA GLU A 173 4.86 -4.08 8.09
C GLU A 173 4.25 -5.43 7.69
N PHE A 174 5.06 -6.50 7.72
CA PHE A 174 4.56 -7.84 7.39
C PHE A 174 3.81 -8.46 8.56
N ARG A 175 2.65 -9.06 8.29
CA ARG A 175 1.85 -9.78 9.28
C ARG A 175 2.09 -11.27 9.16
N PHE A 176 3.23 -11.72 9.68
CA PHE A 176 3.61 -13.13 9.63
C PHE A 176 2.78 -14.00 10.56
N VAL A 177 2.32 -15.14 10.02
CA VAL A 177 1.66 -16.18 10.82
C VAL A 177 2.60 -17.36 11.01
N GLU A 178 2.69 -17.84 12.25
CA GLU A 178 3.48 -19.04 12.57
C GLU A 178 2.89 -20.29 11.90
N PHE A 179 3.77 -21.14 11.36
CA PHE A 179 3.35 -22.40 10.75
C PHE A 179 2.56 -23.31 11.71
N SER A 180 2.88 -23.30 13.01
CA SER A 180 2.12 -24.04 14.01
C SER A 180 0.64 -23.61 14.02
N ASN A 181 0.35 -22.30 13.97
CA ASN A 181 -1.02 -21.80 13.91
C ASN A 181 -1.75 -22.28 12.65
N ILE A 182 -1.05 -22.36 11.52
CA ILE A 182 -1.61 -22.87 10.26
C ILE A 182 -1.93 -24.37 10.36
N ILE A 183 -1.01 -25.17 10.92
CA ILE A 183 -1.16 -26.62 11.07
C ILE A 183 -2.31 -26.95 12.02
N TYR A 184 -2.43 -26.23 13.14
CA TYR A 184 -3.47 -26.43 14.13
C TYR A 184 -4.82 -25.79 13.76
N GLY A 185 -4.91 -25.07 12.64
CA GLY A 185 -6.13 -24.40 12.21
C GLY A 185 -6.48 -23.15 13.04
N ASN A 186 -5.52 -22.59 13.76
CA ASN A 186 -5.69 -21.39 14.58
C ASN A 186 -5.47 -20.12 13.74
N PHE A 187 -6.34 -19.89 12.75
CA PHE A 187 -6.30 -18.71 11.90
C PHE A 187 -7.72 -18.27 11.52
N GLU A 188 -7.86 -17.02 11.10
CA GLU A 188 -9.15 -16.49 10.65
C GLU A 188 -9.41 -16.87 9.19
N ALA A 189 -10.44 -17.70 8.96
CA ALA A 189 -10.82 -18.11 7.62
C ALA A 189 -11.17 -16.90 6.74
N GLY A 190 -10.51 -16.83 5.58
CA GLY A 190 -10.70 -15.74 4.61
C GLY A 190 -9.86 -14.49 4.88
N LEU A 191 -9.11 -14.40 5.99
CA LEU A 191 -8.10 -13.35 6.15
C LEU A 191 -6.82 -13.74 5.40
N LEU A 192 -6.26 -12.79 4.65
CA LEU A 192 -4.97 -12.97 3.99
C LEU A 192 -3.84 -12.61 4.94
N VAL A 193 -2.78 -13.40 4.87
CA VAL A 193 -1.65 -13.36 5.83
C VAL A 193 -0.33 -13.31 5.07
N ASP A 194 0.72 -12.83 5.72
CA ASP A 194 2.06 -12.93 5.15
C ASP A 194 2.75 -14.18 5.70
N ILE A 195 3.56 -14.83 4.86
CA ILE A 195 4.28 -16.05 5.23
C ILE A 195 5.76 -15.83 4.97
N ILE A 196 6.59 -16.12 5.96
CA ILE A 196 8.04 -16.20 5.83
C ILE A 196 8.49 -17.63 6.13
N GLY A 197 9.41 -18.15 5.33
CA GLY A 197 9.92 -19.50 5.54
C GLY A 197 11.11 -19.84 4.67
N VAL A 198 11.77 -20.95 5.01
CA VAL A 198 12.82 -21.54 4.17
C VAL A 198 12.18 -22.51 3.20
N VAL A 199 12.64 -22.47 1.96
CA VAL A 199 12.28 -23.45 0.93
C VAL A 199 13.07 -24.73 1.17
N ASP A 200 12.36 -25.86 1.30
CA ASP A 200 12.96 -27.20 1.42
C ASP A 200 13.11 -27.86 0.04
N GLU A 201 11.99 -27.98 -0.70
CA GLU A 201 11.98 -28.59 -2.04
C GLU A 201 11.22 -27.71 -3.05
N VAL A 202 11.76 -27.63 -4.27
CA VAL A 202 11.12 -26.96 -5.41
C VAL A 202 10.83 -27.99 -6.50
N LEU A 203 9.56 -28.22 -6.80
CA LEU A 203 9.15 -29.26 -7.74
C LEU A 203 9.20 -28.82 -9.22
N PHE A 204 9.29 -27.52 -9.52
CA PHE A 204 9.19 -27.02 -10.88
C PHE A 204 10.55 -26.68 -11.51
N ARG A 205 10.94 -27.43 -12.54
CA ARG A 205 12.28 -27.36 -13.17
C ARG A 205 12.63 -26.00 -13.78
N HIS A 206 11.68 -25.31 -14.41
CA HIS A 206 11.98 -23.99 -14.98
C HIS A 206 12.19 -22.92 -13.89
N PHE A 207 11.51 -23.07 -12.74
CA PHE A 207 11.72 -22.17 -11.61
C PHE A 207 13.05 -22.46 -10.91
N LEU A 208 13.46 -23.73 -10.84
CA LEU A 208 14.81 -24.11 -10.39
C LEU A 208 15.91 -23.46 -11.26
N ALA A 209 15.73 -23.42 -12.58
CA ALA A 209 16.70 -22.78 -13.46
C ALA A 209 16.84 -21.26 -13.19
N TYR A 210 15.71 -20.58 -12.94
CA TYR A 210 15.70 -19.18 -12.51
C TYR A 210 16.40 -18.97 -11.16
N LEU A 211 16.13 -19.85 -10.19
CA LEU A 211 16.76 -19.78 -8.86
C LEU A 211 18.27 -20.04 -8.91
N ASN A 212 18.74 -20.90 -9.82
CA ASN A 212 20.17 -21.18 -10.00
C ASN A 212 20.96 -19.96 -10.52
N GLU A 213 20.31 -19.03 -11.22
CA GLU A 213 20.96 -17.78 -11.65
C GLU A 213 21.14 -16.79 -10.49
N ILE A 214 20.37 -16.96 -9.41
CA ILE A 214 20.47 -16.15 -8.21
C ILE A 214 21.53 -16.81 -7.31
N GLU A 215 22.80 -16.44 -7.47
CA GLU A 215 23.89 -16.86 -6.57
C GLU A 215 23.53 -16.54 -5.10
N ASN A 216 23.09 -17.55 -4.35
CA ASN A 216 22.95 -17.50 -2.91
C ASN A 216 23.54 -18.79 -2.34
N ASP A 217 24.63 -18.66 -1.58
CA ASP A 217 25.34 -19.77 -0.94
C ASP A 217 24.65 -20.25 0.36
N GLY A 218 23.42 -19.79 0.62
CA GLY A 218 22.70 -19.99 1.88
C GLY A 218 21.24 -20.44 1.71
N PRO A 219 20.51 -20.65 2.82
CA PRO A 219 19.11 -21.07 2.80
C PRO A 219 18.25 -20.09 1.99
N MET A 220 17.42 -20.63 1.11
CA MET A 220 16.48 -19.84 0.32
C MET A 220 15.30 -19.43 1.19
N VAL A 221 15.33 -18.18 1.64
CA VAL A 221 14.26 -17.59 2.45
C VAL A 221 13.29 -16.86 1.54
N ILE A 222 12.01 -17.16 1.70
CA ILE A 222 10.94 -16.53 0.93
C ILE A 222 9.99 -15.78 1.85
N ILE A 223 9.46 -14.67 1.35
CA ILE A 223 8.27 -14.03 1.88
C ILE A 223 7.18 -14.09 0.81
N LEU A 224 6.02 -14.60 1.16
CA LEU A 224 4.81 -14.53 0.33
C LEU A 224 3.79 -13.62 1.00
N THR A 225 3.49 -12.48 0.38
CA THR A 225 2.51 -11.53 0.90
C THR A 225 1.08 -11.87 0.50
N HIS A 226 0.11 -11.48 1.34
CA HIS A 226 -1.32 -11.66 1.08
C HIS A 226 -1.70 -13.11 0.70
N ALA A 227 -1.06 -14.05 1.36
CA ALA A 227 -1.22 -15.46 1.11
C ALA A 227 -2.57 -15.95 1.64
N ARG A 228 -3.24 -16.80 0.85
CA ARG A 228 -4.44 -17.50 1.29
C ARG A 228 -4.04 -18.83 1.92
N ILE A 229 -4.48 -19.04 3.15
CA ILE A 229 -4.47 -20.35 3.78
C ILE A 229 -5.69 -21.14 3.31
N LYS A 230 -5.47 -22.37 2.88
CA LYS A 230 -6.49 -23.39 2.62
C LYS A 230 -6.40 -24.41 3.74
N GLU A 231 -7.51 -24.63 4.43
CA GLU A 231 -7.64 -25.69 5.42
C GLU A 231 -7.33 -27.06 4.80
N GLY A 232 -6.72 -27.92 5.60
CA GLY A 232 -6.53 -29.31 5.22
C GLY A 232 -7.88 -30.01 5.06
N GLN A 233 -8.02 -30.81 4.02
CA GLN A 233 -9.22 -31.62 3.79
C GLN A 233 -8.85 -33.10 3.70
N GLY A 234 -9.41 -33.90 4.60
CA GLY A 234 -9.13 -35.34 4.66
C GLY A 234 -7.65 -35.61 4.94
N SER A 235 -6.98 -36.30 4.02
CA SER A 235 -5.55 -36.64 4.12
C SER A 235 -4.60 -35.53 3.66
N TYR A 236 -5.12 -34.41 3.14
CA TYR A 236 -4.29 -33.32 2.64
C TYR A 236 -4.02 -32.30 3.75
N PRO A 237 -2.74 -31.97 4.01
CA PRO A 237 -2.41 -30.95 5.01
C PRO A 237 -2.89 -29.56 4.56
N PRO A 238 -2.98 -28.59 5.49
CA PRO A 238 -3.20 -27.19 5.15
C PRO A 238 -2.17 -26.72 4.12
N SER A 239 -2.60 -25.87 3.19
CA SER A 239 -1.73 -25.34 2.14
C SER A 239 -1.87 -23.84 2.02
N VAL A 240 -0.78 -23.19 1.64
CA VAL A 240 -0.75 -21.77 1.35
C VAL A 240 -0.71 -21.57 -0.16
N SER A 241 -1.46 -20.60 -0.67
CA SER A 241 -1.45 -20.27 -2.09
C SER A 241 -1.57 -18.77 -2.32
N ASN A 242 -0.96 -18.29 -3.41
CA ASN A 242 -1.24 -16.95 -3.93
C ASN A 242 -2.73 -16.87 -4.30
N LEU A 243 -3.36 -15.75 -3.95
CA LEU A 243 -4.75 -15.46 -4.30
C LEU A 243 -4.91 -14.20 -5.14
N LEU A 244 -4.13 -13.16 -4.86
CA LEU A 244 -4.34 -11.83 -5.41
C LEU A 244 -3.19 -11.43 -6.32
N LYS A 245 -3.46 -10.54 -7.27
CA LYS A 245 -2.40 -9.84 -7.99
C LYS A 245 -1.49 -9.01 -7.07
N ALA A 246 -1.98 -8.71 -5.87
CA ALA A 246 -1.23 -8.06 -4.79
C ALA A 246 -0.22 -8.97 -4.09
N SER A 247 -0.35 -10.29 -4.24
CA SER A 247 0.55 -11.22 -3.57
C SER A 247 1.92 -11.16 -4.26
N GLN A 248 2.91 -10.73 -3.51
CA GLN A 248 4.30 -10.64 -3.93
C GLN A 248 5.07 -11.79 -3.33
N LEU A 249 5.92 -12.43 -4.14
CA LEU A 249 6.87 -13.43 -3.70
C LEU A 249 8.26 -12.80 -3.68
N LEU A 250 8.78 -12.53 -2.50
CA LEU A 250 10.12 -12.00 -2.29
C LEU A 250 11.05 -13.18 -2.01
N ILE A 251 12.13 -13.32 -2.76
CA ILE A 251 13.08 -14.43 -2.64
C ILE A 251 14.45 -13.85 -2.37
N ASN A 252 14.97 -14.06 -1.16
CA ASN A 252 16.28 -13.54 -0.75
C ASN A 252 16.46 -12.03 -0.99
N GLU A 253 15.37 -11.27 -1.01
CA GLU A 253 15.41 -9.81 -1.12
C GLU A 253 16.09 -9.22 0.13
N PRO A 254 16.84 -8.11 0.01
CA PRO A 254 17.56 -7.49 1.12
C PRO A 254 16.61 -6.69 2.03
N VAL A 255 15.56 -7.34 2.53
CA VAL A 255 14.61 -6.79 3.50
C VAL A 255 15.01 -7.22 4.92
N LEU A 256 14.75 -6.34 5.90
CA LEU A 256 15.17 -6.53 7.28
C LEU A 256 14.65 -7.85 7.87
N GLU A 257 13.40 -8.19 7.56
CA GLU A 257 12.71 -9.38 8.07
C GLU A 257 13.37 -10.67 7.59
N ILE A 258 13.89 -10.70 6.35
CA ILE A 258 14.64 -11.85 5.84
C ILE A 258 16.00 -11.96 6.54
N GLN A 259 16.67 -10.83 6.81
CA GLN A 259 17.96 -10.82 7.50
C GLN A 259 17.80 -11.33 8.94
N GLU A 260 16.85 -10.79 9.70
CA GLU A 260 16.55 -11.24 11.06
C GLU A 260 16.11 -12.72 11.09
N PHE A 261 15.35 -13.17 10.09
CA PHE A 261 14.98 -14.58 9.97
C PHE A 261 16.20 -15.48 9.73
N ARG A 262 17.15 -15.06 8.88
CA ARG A 262 18.40 -15.80 8.63
C ARG A 262 19.29 -15.88 9.86
N GLU A 263 19.38 -14.80 10.64
CA GLU A 263 20.12 -14.79 11.91
C GLU A 263 19.52 -15.80 12.89
N ARG A 264 18.20 -15.80 13.07
CA ARG A 264 17.50 -16.78 13.91
C ARG A 264 17.71 -18.23 13.48
N LEU A 265 17.77 -18.50 12.18
CA LEU A 265 18.08 -19.84 11.66
C LEU A 265 19.52 -20.27 11.99
N SER A 266 20.45 -19.32 11.88
CA SER A 266 21.87 -19.55 12.17
C SER A 266 22.08 -19.84 13.66
N ASP A 267 21.40 -19.09 14.54
CA ASP A 267 21.43 -19.30 15.99
C ASP A 267 20.89 -20.67 16.41
N LEU A 268 19.91 -21.19 15.65
CA LEU A 268 19.34 -22.52 15.88
C LEU A 268 20.20 -23.66 15.31
N GLY A 269 21.30 -23.35 14.62
CA GLY A 269 22.18 -24.33 14.00
C GLY A 269 21.52 -25.12 12.86
N ILE A 270 20.47 -24.57 12.24
CA ILE A 270 19.77 -25.22 11.13
C ILE A 270 20.56 -24.96 9.85
N GLU A 271 21.45 -25.88 9.48
CA GLU A 271 21.99 -25.96 8.12
C GLU A 271 20.88 -26.49 7.20
N VAL A 272 20.06 -25.59 6.64
CA VAL A 272 19.13 -26.00 5.58
C VAL A 272 19.96 -26.29 4.34
N GLY A 273 20.05 -27.58 4.00
CA GLY A 273 20.80 -28.05 2.85
C GLY A 273 20.37 -27.35 1.56
N LEU A 274 21.30 -27.20 0.63
CA LEU A 274 21.05 -26.66 -0.69
C LEU A 274 19.79 -27.31 -1.29
N VAL A 275 18.78 -26.49 -1.57
CA VAL A 275 17.55 -26.84 -2.35
C VAL A 275 17.91 -27.46 -3.71
N LEU A 276 19.17 -27.35 -4.10
CA LEU A 276 19.72 -27.67 -5.40
C LEU A 276 20.59 -28.94 -5.35
N THR A 277 20.00 -30.09 -5.07
CA THR A 277 20.57 -31.34 -5.59
C THR A 277 19.58 -31.99 -6.56
N PRO A 278 19.93 -32.16 -7.84
CA PRO A 278 19.21 -33.07 -8.72
C PRO A 278 19.37 -34.45 -8.12
N ARG A 279 18.31 -34.98 -7.49
CA ARG A 279 18.33 -36.35 -6.99
C ARG A 279 18.31 -37.30 -8.19
N GLY A 280 19.49 -37.60 -8.72
CA GLY A 280 19.61 -38.34 -9.97
C GLY A 280 21.03 -38.55 -10.49
N GLN A 281 22.04 -38.73 -9.64
CA GLN A 281 23.32 -39.32 -10.06
C GLN A 281 24.05 -39.98 -8.88
N GLY A 282 24.21 -41.31 -8.95
CA GLY A 282 25.29 -42.04 -8.26
C GLY A 282 25.01 -42.65 -6.88
N ARG A 283 24.40 -43.84 -6.84
CA ARG A 283 24.86 -44.90 -5.93
C ARG A 283 25.16 -46.16 -6.74
N SER A 284 26.22 -46.08 -7.54
CA SER A 284 26.99 -47.25 -7.91
C SER A 284 28.12 -47.39 -6.89
N GLN A 285 28.03 -48.36 -5.98
CA GLN A 285 29.17 -49.20 -5.60
C GLN A 285 28.69 -50.42 -4.80
N LEU A 286 28.82 -51.57 -5.46
CA LEU A 286 29.40 -52.83 -4.99
C LEU A 286 29.14 -53.27 -3.53
N SER A 287 28.42 -54.39 -3.41
CA SER A 287 28.78 -55.46 -2.48
C SER A 287 28.61 -56.78 -3.22
N GLY A 288 29.72 -57.38 -3.64
CA GLY A 288 29.74 -58.78 -4.05
C GLY A 288 29.92 -59.68 -2.84
N SER A 289 29.34 -60.88 -2.88
CA SER A 289 29.95 -62.09 -2.31
C SER A 289 29.10 -63.31 -2.63
N SER A 290 29.79 -64.29 -3.22
CA SER A 290 29.51 -65.73 -3.33
C SER A 290 28.47 -66.20 -4.35
#